data_AF-X1SLW9-F1
#
_entry.id   AF-X1SLW9-F1
#
_cell.length_a   1.000
_cell.length_b   1.000
_cell.length_c   1.000
_cell.angle_alpha   90.00
_cell.angle_beta   90.00
_cell.angle_gamma   90.00
#
_symmetry.space_group_name_H-M   'P 1'
#
loop_
_entity.id
_entity.type
_entity.pdbx_description
1 polymer ?
#
loop_
_entity_poly.entity_id
_entity_poly.type
_entity_poly.pdbx_seq_one_letter_code
_entity_poly.pdbx_strand_id
1 'polypeptide(L)'
;MIFYTNTPGLVVNSKKANRIIARFDKDGKFETHNPAIIAKMREHFRNDGIDFKSLSYWDLKKMAEKKGIETHKIKREALIKVLEEGER
;
A
#
# COMPACT_ATOMS: atom_id res chain seq x y z
N MET A 1 0.41 -1.29 0.40
CA MET A 1 0.93 -0.55 1.56
C MET A 1 0.57 -1.28 2.81
N ILE A 2 1.52 -1.38 3.73
CA ILE A 2 1.35 -2.07 5.00
C ILE A 2 1.21 -1.04 6.10
N PHE A 3 0.15 -1.15 6.89
CA PHE A 3 -0.12 -0.36 8.08
C PHE A 3 0.04 -1.21 9.33
N TYR A 4 0.47 -0.58 10.42
CA TYR A 4 0.68 -1.23 11.71
C TYR A 4 -0.07 -0.52 12.84
N THR A 5 -0.47 -1.32 13.82
CA THR A 5 -1.03 -0.87 15.09
C THR A 5 -0.53 -1.75 16.23
N ASN A 6 -0.49 -1.20 17.43
CA ASN A 6 -0.17 -1.96 18.65
C ASN A 6 -1.39 -2.71 19.21
N THR A 7 -2.56 -2.60 18.56
CA THR A 7 -3.81 -3.24 18.99
C THR A 7 -4.16 -4.40 18.04
N PRO A 8 -3.83 -5.65 18.39
CA PRO A 8 -4.20 -6.83 17.61
C PRO A 8 -5.70 -6.90 17.33
N GLY A 9 -6.08 -7.29 16.11
CA GLY A 9 -7.48 -7.48 15.74
C GLY A 9 -8.30 -6.19 15.62
N LEU A 10 -7.68 -5.01 15.63
CA LEU A 10 -8.38 -3.74 15.46
C LEU A 10 -9.17 -3.71 14.14
N VAL A 11 -10.42 -3.25 14.20
CA VAL A 11 -11.28 -3.08 13.03
C VAL A 11 -11.59 -1.61 12.83
N VAL A 12 -11.34 -1.10 11.62
CA VAL A 12 -11.62 0.30 11.25
C VAL A 12 -12.89 0.35 10.41
N ASN A 13 -13.88 1.08 10.91
CA ASN A 13 -15.15 1.34 10.24
C ASN A 13 -15.18 2.75 9.64
N SER A 14 -15.63 2.86 8.40
CA SER A 14 -15.88 4.15 7.76
C SER A 14 -17.33 4.56 7.98
N LYS A 15 -17.59 5.49 8.91
CA LYS A 15 -18.94 6.03 9.16
C LYS A 15 -19.63 6.48 7.86
N LYS A 16 -18.92 7.21 7.01
CA LYS A 16 -19.43 7.70 5.71
C LYS A 16 -19.85 6.58 4.74
N ALA A 17 -19.19 5.43 4.80
CA ALA A 17 -19.44 4.31 3.87
C ALA A 17 -20.22 3.17 4.54
N ASN A 18 -20.57 3.33 5.82
CA ASN A 18 -21.21 2.35 6.69
C ASN A 18 -20.65 0.92 6.54
N ARG A 19 -19.32 0.79 6.46
CA ARG A 19 -18.66 -0.52 6.29
C ARG A 19 -17.27 -0.56 6.91
N ILE A 20 -16.81 -1.78 7.18
CA ILE A 20 -15.43 -2.05 7.56
C ILE A 20 -14.53 -1.73 6.37
N ILE A 21 -13.46 -0.95 6.61
CA ILE A 21 -12.46 -0.58 5.59
C ILE A 21 -11.08 -1.16 5.90
N ALA A 22 -10.81 -1.54 7.14
CA ALA A 22 -9.59 -2.24 7.52
C ALA A 22 -9.85 -3.19 8.68
N ARG A 23 -9.16 -4.33 8.66
CA ARG A 23 -9.11 -5.29 9.76
C ARG A 23 -7.64 -5.68 9.93
N PHE A 24 -7.05 -5.28 11.04
CA PHE A 24 -5.70 -5.65 11.41
C PHE A 24 -5.69 -7.10 11.88
N ASP A 25 -4.64 -7.83 11.52
CA ASP A 25 -4.46 -9.21 11.95
C ASP A 25 -3.98 -9.29 13.42
N LYS A 26 -3.65 -10.51 13.86
CA LYS A 26 -3.16 -10.80 15.22
C LYS A 26 -1.81 -10.13 15.52
N ASP A 27 -1.04 -9.81 14.49
CA ASP A 27 0.27 -9.18 14.58
C ASP A 27 0.15 -7.65 14.44
N GLY A 28 -1.09 -7.13 14.38
CA GLY A 28 -1.36 -5.70 14.23
C GLY A 28 -1.03 -5.17 12.84
N LYS A 29 -0.98 -6.03 11.82
CA LYS A 29 -0.69 -5.69 10.43
C LYS A 29 -1.99 -5.58 9.60
N PHE A 30 -2.07 -4.57 8.75
CA PHE A 30 -3.12 -4.44 7.73
C PHE A 30 -2.50 -4.06 6.40
N GLU A 31 -2.73 -4.87 5.37
CA GLU A 31 -2.23 -4.63 4.03
C GLU A 31 -3.36 -4.22 3.09
N THR A 32 -3.15 -3.15 2.33
CA THR A 32 -4.09 -2.71 1.30
C THR A 32 -3.40 -2.04 0.13
N HIS A 33 -3.99 -2.20 -1.05
CA HIS A 33 -3.59 -1.55 -2.30
C HIS A 33 -4.60 -0.50 -2.76
N ASN A 34 -5.70 -0.31 -2.00
CA ASN A 34 -6.73 0.64 -2.37
C ASN A 34 -6.28 2.08 -2.01
N PRO A 35 -6.10 2.98 -2.99
CA PRO A 35 -5.59 4.33 -2.74
C PRO A 35 -6.50 5.15 -1.81
N ALA A 36 -7.82 4.94 -1.86
CA ALA A 36 -8.77 5.65 -1.00
C ALA A 36 -8.71 5.18 0.45
N ILE A 37 -8.40 3.89 0.69
CA ILE A 37 -8.20 3.36 2.05
C ILE A 37 -6.84 3.83 2.55
N ILE A 38 -5.81 3.72 1.71
CA ILE A 38 -4.44 4.18 2.00
C ILE A 38 -4.43 5.63 2.50
N ALA A 39 -5.10 6.55 1.80
CA ALA A 39 -5.14 7.96 2.18
C ALA A 39 -5.68 8.15 3.60
N LYS A 40 -6.79 7.49 3.94
CA LYS A 40 -7.40 7.55 5.28
C LYS A 40 -6.53 6.91 6.36
N MET A 41 -5.87 5.79 6.03
CA MET A 41 -5.08 5.05 7.01
C MET A 41 -3.74 5.76 7.33
N ARG A 42 -3.16 6.49 6.37
CA ARG A 42 -1.93 7.27 6.55
C ARG A 42 -2.04 8.32 7.65
N GLU A 43 -3.23 8.87 7.88
CA GLU A 43 -3.46 9.90 8.90
C GLU A 43 -3.45 9.35 10.33
N HIS A 44 -3.65 8.04 10.50
CA HIS A 44 -3.93 7.44 11.81
C HIS A 44 -2.99 6.30 12.19
N PHE A 45 -2.31 5.69 11.24
CA PHE A 45 -1.51 4.48 11.46
C PHE A 45 -0.10 4.62 10.88
N ARG A 46 0.87 4.06 11.61
CA ARG A 46 2.23 3.88 11.10
C ARG A 46 2.16 2.96 9.87
N ASN A 47 3.00 3.22 8.87
CA ASN A 47 3.09 2.41 7.66
C ASN A 47 4.56 2.23 7.25
N ASP A 48 4.89 1.07 6.67
CA ASP A 48 6.22 0.79 6.08
C ASP A 48 6.14 0.79 4.54
N GLY A 49 5.58 1.87 3.98
CA GLY A 49 5.54 2.04 2.52
C GLY A 49 4.75 0.95 1.78
N ILE A 50 4.99 0.86 0.48
CA ILE A 50 4.27 -0.04 -0.41
C ILE A 50 5.06 -1.34 -0.55
N ASP A 51 4.42 -2.48 -0.28
CA ASP A 51 4.98 -3.79 -0.64
C ASP A 51 4.82 -4.01 -2.15
N PHE A 52 5.84 -3.58 -2.89
CA PHE A 52 5.87 -3.70 -4.34
C PHE A 52 5.98 -5.16 -4.82
N LYS A 53 6.45 -6.09 -3.99
CA LYS A 53 6.59 -7.51 -4.36
C LYS A 53 5.23 -8.21 -4.47
N SER A 54 4.24 -7.72 -3.72
CA SER A 54 2.87 -8.21 -3.71
C SER A 54 2.00 -7.64 -4.85
N LEU A 55 2.51 -6.65 -5.59
CA LEU A 55 1.80 -6.02 -6.71
C LEU A 55 1.99 -6.76 -8.04
N SER A 56 0.94 -6.68 -8.88
CA SER A 56 1.02 -7.17 -10.25
C SER A 56 1.93 -6.28 -11.10
N TYR A 57 2.46 -6.82 -12.20
CA TYR A 57 3.30 -6.04 -13.12
C TYR A 57 2.57 -4.80 -13.67
N TRP A 58 1.28 -4.90 -13.95
CA TRP A 58 0.48 -3.78 -14.44
C TRP A 58 0.29 -2.68 -13.39
N ASP A 59 0.11 -3.06 -12.12
CA ASP A 59 0.00 -2.09 -11.03
C ASP A 59 1.34 -1.37 -10.81
N LEU A 60 2.44 -2.13 -10.81
CA LEU A 60 3.80 -1.58 -10.74
C LEU A 60 4.06 -0.60 -11.88
N LYS A 61 3.69 -0.98 -13.11
CA LYS A 61 3.83 -0.11 -14.29
C LYS A 61 3.04 1.19 -14.14
N LYS A 62 1.77 1.12 -13.75
CA LYS A 62 0.94 2.32 -13.52
C LYS A 62 1.50 3.23 -12.42
N MET A 63 2.05 2.65 -11.35
CA MET A 63 2.67 3.44 -10.28
C MET A 63 3.95 4.12 -10.75
N ALA A 64 4.79 3.42 -11.52
CA ALA A 64 6.01 3.97 -12.10
C ALA A 64 5.70 5.10 -13.08
N GLU A 65 4.73 4.92 -13.99
CA GLU A 65 4.28 5.97 -14.92
C GLU A 65 3.76 7.21 -14.18
N LYS A 66 2.99 7.03 -13.10
CA LYS A 66 2.53 8.16 -12.26
C LYS A 66 3.66 8.93 -11.60
N LYS A 67 4.78 8.27 -11.31
CA LYS A 67 6.00 8.87 -10.74
C LYS A 67 6.93 9.42 -11.83
N GLY A 68 6.57 9.35 -13.11
CA GLY A 68 7.41 9.79 -14.23
C GLY A 68 8.58 8.84 -14.54
N ILE A 69 8.54 7.61 -14.05
CA ILE A 69 9.55 6.59 -14.31
C ILE A 69 9.25 5.94 -15.66
N GLU A 70 10.25 5.91 -16.56
CA GLU A 70 10.12 5.22 -17.84
C GLU A 70 10.02 3.71 -17.62
N THR A 71 8.95 3.09 -18.13
CA THR A 71 8.68 1.65 -17.91
C THR A 71 8.95 0.79 -19.14
N HIS A 72 9.46 1.38 -20.22
CA HIS A 72 9.66 0.68 -21.49
C HIS A 72 10.76 -0.38 -21.35
N LYS A 73 10.44 -1.64 -21.65
CA LYS A 73 11.33 -2.82 -21.53
C LYS A 73 11.90 -3.09 -20.12
N ILE A 74 11.36 -2.47 -19.07
CA ILE A 74 11.80 -2.76 -17.70
C ILE A 74 11.18 -4.05 -17.19
N LYS A 75 12.01 -4.95 -16.65
CA LYS A 75 11.56 -6.19 -15.98
C LYS A 75 10.92 -5.86 -14.63
N ARG A 76 9.98 -6.71 -14.19
CA ARG A 76 9.25 -6.55 -12.92
C ARG A 76 10.16 -6.24 -11.71
N GLU A 77 11.27 -6.98 -11.57
CA GLU A 77 12.21 -6.82 -10.45
C GLU A 77 12.90 -5.45 -10.43
N ALA A 78 13.30 -4.96 -11.61
CA ALA A 78 13.87 -3.62 -11.75
C ALA A 78 12.82 -2.54 -11.45
N LEU A 79 11.57 -2.74 -11.91
CA LEU A 79 10.44 -1.86 -11.59
C LEU A 79 10.20 -1.77 -10.07
N ILE A 80 10.22 -2.90 -9.36
CA ILE A 80 10.10 -2.95 -7.89
C ILE A 80 11.23 -2.16 -7.25
N LYS A 81 12.48 -2.40 -7.65
CA LYS A 81 13.66 -1.73 -7.07
C LYS A 81 13.60 -0.20 -7.23
N VAL A 82 13.28 0.28 -8.43
CA VAL A 82 13.17 1.72 -8.70
C VAL A 82 12.05 2.35 -7.88
N LEU A 83 10.92 1.64 -7.73
CA LEU A 83 9.80 2.11 -6.91
C LEU A 83 10.12 2.12 -5.41
N GLU A 84 10.86 1.13 -4.90
CA GLU A 84 11.35 1.08 -3.52
C GLU A 84 12.33 2.23 -3.22
N GLU A 85 13.27 2.50 -4.13
CA GLU A 85 14.23 3.60 -4.00
C GLU A 85 13.56 4.97 -4.01
N GLY A 86 12.47 5.14 -4.77
CA GLY A 86 11.71 6.39 -4.85
C GLY A 86 10.66 6.63 -3.76
N GLU A 87 10.52 5.73 -2.78
CA GLU A 87 9.68 5.93 -1.57
C GLU A 87 10.53 6.23 -0.31
N ARG A 88 11.86 6.20 -0.42
CA ARG A 88 12.81 6.37 0.68
C ARG A 88 13.29 7.81 0.81
#